data_AF-A0A4S1GTA9-F1
#
_entry.id   AF-A0A4S1GTA9-F1
#
_cell.length_a   1.000
_cell.length_b   1.000
_cell.length_c   1.000
_cell.angle_alpha   90.00
_cell.angle_beta   90.00
_cell.angle_gamma   90.00
#
_symmetry.space_group_name_H-M   'P 1'
#
loop_
_entity.id
_entity.type
_entity.pdbx_description
1 polymer ?
#
loop_
_entity_poly.entity_id
_entity_poly.type
_entity_poly.pdbx_seq_one_letter_code
_entity_poly.pdbx_strand_id
1 'polypeptide(L)'
;MGKTDNERAFFSEAWSSPPQKSQKSTAEAEKPHYHGHRDRLRERFVAGGADALPDYELLELLLFRLIPRVDTKPIAKALIARFGSLAEVLGAPASLLEEVKGIGPAVATDLKVVAATA
;
A
#
# COMPACT_ATOMS: atom_id res chain seq x y z
N MET A 1 21.87 -6.92 -73.18
CA MET A 1 21.79 -5.60 -72.50
C MET A 1 20.31 -5.30 -72.27
N GLY A 2 19.75 -5.02 -71.11
CA GLY A 2 20.19 -4.86 -69.73
C GLY A 2 18.93 -4.41 -68.97
N LYS A 3 18.62 -5.05 -67.84
CA LYS A 3 17.43 -4.83 -67.00
C LYS A 3 17.26 -3.37 -66.58
N THR A 4 16.01 -2.91 -66.54
CA THR A 4 15.58 -1.90 -65.55
C THR A 4 14.29 -2.39 -64.91
N ASP A 5 14.45 -2.94 -63.69
CA ASP A 5 13.38 -3.29 -62.78
C ASP A 5 12.83 -1.99 -62.17
N ASN A 6 11.55 -1.69 -62.37
CA ASN A 6 10.86 -0.55 -61.76
C ASN A 6 9.91 -1.07 -60.68
N GLU A 7 10.44 -1.29 -59.48
CA GLU A 7 9.67 -1.54 -58.27
C GLU A 7 9.39 -0.19 -57.58
N ARG A 8 8.14 0.26 -57.60
CA ARG A 8 7.64 1.27 -56.64
C ARG A 8 6.31 0.83 -56.05
N ALA A 9 6.46 0.10 -54.95
CA ALA A 9 5.64 0.05 -53.75
C ALA A 9 4.64 1.22 -53.61
N PHE A 10 3.34 0.96 -53.50
CA PHE A 10 2.59 0.56 -52.29
C PHE A 10 2.25 1.74 -51.35
N PHE A 11 0.94 1.98 -51.26
CA PHE A 11 0.16 2.33 -50.06
C PHE A 11 0.22 3.75 -49.43
N SER A 12 -0.89 4.47 -49.66
CA SER A 12 -1.69 5.28 -48.72
C SER A 12 -1.01 6.34 -47.83
N GLU A 13 -1.12 7.59 -48.27
CA GLU A 13 -1.19 8.77 -47.40
C GLU A 13 -2.50 8.75 -46.60
N ALA A 14 -2.41 8.76 -45.26
CA ALA A 14 -3.30 9.46 -44.31
C ALA A 14 -3.29 8.78 -42.92
N TRP A 15 -2.30 9.10 -42.08
CA TRP A 15 -2.47 9.35 -40.63
C TRP A 15 -1.12 9.79 -40.06
N SER A 16 -1.01 11.02 -39.57
CA SER A 16 0.12 11.45 -38.74
C SER A 16 -0.43 11.89 -37.39
N SER A 17 -0.41 10.96 -36.44
CA SER A 17 -0.61 11.27 -35.02
C SER A 17 0.71 11.80 -34.43
N PRO A 18 0.70 12.87 -33.62
CA PRO A 18 1.92 13.39 -33.00
C PRO A 18 2.46 12.43 -31.93
N PRO A 19 3.79 12.41 -31.69
CA PRO A 19 4.39 11.49 -30.73
C PRO A 19 4.07 11.91 -29.29
N GLN A 20 3.27 11.11 -28.57
CA GLN A 20 3.16 11.20 -27.13
C GLN A 20 4.49 10.75 -26.50
N LYS A 21 5.27 11.72 -26.01
CA LYS A 21 6.33 11.48 -25.03
C LYS A 21 5.67 10.96 -23.75
N SER A 22 5.55 9.64 -23.61
CA SER A 22 5.23 9.02 -22.34
C SER A 22 6.37 9.30 -21.39
N GLN A 23 6.04 10.03 -20.33
CA GLN A 23 6.98 10.48 -19.31
C GLN A 23 7.65 9.24 -18.70
N LYS A 24 8.99 9.26 -18.73
CA LYS A 24 9.84 8.34 -17.98
C LYS A 24 9.34 8.27 -16.54
N SER A 25 8.86 7.10 -16.12
CA SER A 25 8.71 6.77 -14.70
C SER A 25 10.10 6.84 -14.06
N THR A 26 10.41 7.96 -13.43
CA THR A 26 11.56 8.06 -12.55
C THR A 26 11.29 7.15 -11.36
N ALA A 27 11.88 5.96 -11.39
CA ALA A 27 12.10 5.15 -10.21
C ALA A 27 12.92 6.01 -9.23
N GLU A 28 12.23 6.66 -8.29
CA GLU A 28 12.87 7.34 -7.17
C GLU A 28 13.50 6.26 -6.29
N ALA A 29 14.83 6.29 -6.26
CA ALA A 29 15.65 5.42 -5.44
C ALA A 29 15.22 5.50 -3.96
N GLU A 30 14.97 4.33 -3.38
CA GLU A 30 14.50 4.09 -2.02
C GLU A 30 15.44 4.70 -0.97
N LYS A 31 15.13 5.91 -0.53
CA LYS A 31 15.54 6.36 0.81
C LYS A 31 14.73 5.55 1.83
N PRO A 32 15.29 5.13 2.99
CA PRO A 32 14.55 4.35 3.97
C PRO A 32 13.27 5.10 4.40
N HIS A 33 12.14 4.64 3.86
CA HIS A 33 10.84 5.31 3.87
C HIS A 33 10.13 5.27 5.24
N TYR A 34 10.88 5.02 6.30
CA TYR A 34 10.38 4.97 7.67
C TYR A 34 10.29 6.38 8.29
N HIS A 35 11.22 7.27 7.93
CA HIS A 35 11.29 8.62 8.49
C HIS A 35 10.21 9.49 7.83
N GLY A 36 9.10 9.70 8.55
CA GLY A 36 7.98 10.53 8.14
C GLY A 36 6.72 9.79 7.68
N HIS A 37 6.75 8.46 7.46
CA HIS A 37 5.53 7.71 7.10
C HIS A 37 4.48 7.80 8.21
N ARG A 38 4.92 7.60 9.46
CA ARG A 38 4.09 7.72 10.67
C ARG A 38 3.43 9.11 10.77
N ASP A 39 4.18 10.17 10.52
CA ASP A 39 3.67 11.54 10.66
C ASP A 39 2.70 11.88 9.53
N ARG A 40 2.99 11.48 8.28
CA ARG A 40 2.06 11.64 7.15
C ARG A 40 0.74 10.90 7.37
N LEU A 41 0.77 9.67 7.92
CA LEU A 41 -0.46 8.95 8.25
C LEU A 41 -1.26 9.67 9.34
N ARG A 42 -0.59 10.20 10.37
CA ARG A 42 -1.26 10.98 11.41
C ARG A 42 -1.88 12.27 10.87
N GLU A 43 -1.16 13.00 10.03
CA GLU A 43 -1.66 14.22 9.40
C GLU A 43 -2.91 13.93 8.56
N ARG A 44 -2.89 12.87 7.74
CA ARG A 44 -4.05 12.42 6.97
C ARG A 44 -5.24 12.05 7.87
N PHE A 45 -4.99 11.31 8.95
CA PHE A 45 -6.03 10.96 9.92
C PHE A 45 -6.61 12.19 10.63
N VAL A 46 -5.77 13.14 11.04
CA VAL A 46 -6.23 14.39 11.66
C VAL A 46 -7.07 15.23 10.68
N ALA A 47 -6.69 15.25 9.40
CA ALA A 47 -7.37 16.05 8.39
C ALA A 47 -8.72 15.46 7.94
N GLY A 48 -8.85 14.13 7.86
CA GLY A 48 -10.03 13.50 7.26
C GLY A 48 -10.58 12.29 8.01
N GLY A 49 -10.13 12.04 9.24
CA GLY A 49 -10.64 10.98 10.10
C GLY A 49 -10.37 9.57 9.57
N ALA A 50 -11.27 8.64 9.92
CA ALA A 50 -11.18 7.24 9.51
C ALA A 50 -11.27 7.08 7.99
N ASP A 51 -12.15 7.83 7.33
CA ASP A 51 -12.41 7.70 5.88
C ASP A 51 -11.24 8.14 5.01
N ALA A 52 -10.29 8.90 5.56
CA ALA A 52 -9.09 9.34 4.85
C ALA A 52 -8.02 8.23 4.70
N LEU A 53 -8.17 7.11 5.40
CA LEU A 53 -7.20 6.02 5.45
C LEU A 53 -7.89 4.68 5.14
N PRO A 54 -7.26 3.80 4.35
CA PRO A 54 -7.69 2.42 4.26
C PRO A 54 -7.47 1.69 5.61
N ASP A 55 -8.25 0.64 5.87
CA ASP A 55 -8.21 -0.16 7.11
C ASP A 55 -6.80 -0.55 7.57
N TYR A 56 -5.94 -0.98 6.63
CA TYR A 56 -4.58 -1.38 7.00
C TYR A 56 -3.72 -0.19 7.46
N GLU A 57 -3.98 1.04 7.00
CA GLU A 57 -3.27 2.25 7.47
C GLU A 57 -3.80 2.73 8.81
N LEU A 58 -5.11 2.58 9.08
CA LEU A 58 -5.68 2.78 10.41
C LEU A 58 -5.08 1.81 11.43
N LEU A 59 -5.00 0.53 11.06
CA LEU A 59 -4.37 -0.48 11.88
C LEU A 59 -2.88 -0.20 12.08
N GLU A 60 -2.18 0.27 11.04
CA GLU A 60 -0.77 0.66 11.14
C GLU A 60 -0.57 1.80 12.15
N LEU A 61 -1.44 2.82 12.14
CA LEU A 61 -1.42 3.92 13.11
C LEU A 61 -1.59 3.45 14.56
N LEU A 62 -2.44 2.45 14.78
CA LEU A 62 -2.61 1.84 16.09
C LEU A 62 -1.36 1.06 16.49
N LEU A 63 -0.87 0.18 15.61
CA LEU A 63 0.30 -0.66 15.86
C LEU A 63 1.58 0.15 16.11
N PHE A 64 1.72 1.35 15.53
CA PHE A 64 2.83 2.25 15.84
C PHE A 64 2.97 2.60 17.33
N ARG A 65 1.84 2.60 18.07
CA ARG A 65 1.81 2.85 19.51
C ARG A 65 2.11 1.59 20.31
N LEU A 66 1.66 0.45 19.81
CA LEU A 66 1.77 -0.85 20.49
C LEU A 66 3.14 -1.51 20.27
N ILE A 67 3.79 -1.25 19.13
CA ILE A 67 5.06 -1.87 18.72
C ILE A 67 6.09 -0.80 18.35
N PRO A 68 6.84 -0.26 19.33
CA PRO A 68 7.84 0.76 19.08
C PRO A 68 9.00 0.23 18.23
N ARG A 69 9.50 1.06 17.30
CA ARG A 69 10.74 0.82 16.52
C ARG A 69 10.69 -0.40 15.58
N VAL A 70 9.49 -0.87 15.22
CA VAL A 70 9.27 -1.95 14.24
C VAL A 70 8.53 -1.38 13.03
N ASP A 71 8.80 -1.92 11.85
CA ASP A 71 7.96 -1.69 10.66
C ASP A 71 6.64 -2.44 10.83
N THR A 72 5.57 -1.70 11.10
CA THR A 72 4.23 -2.25 11.36
C THR A 72 3.40 -2.42 10.09
N LYS A 73 3.85 -1.91 8.93
CA LYS A 73 3.13 -2.04 7.67
C LYS A 73 2.95 -3.51 7.25
N PRO A 74 3.97 -4.39 7.28
CA PRO A 74 3.79 -5.80 6.96
C PRO A 74 2.84 -6.49 7.94
N ILE A 75 2.88 -6.10 9.22
CA ILE A 75 2.04 -6.67 10.28
C ILE A 75 0.57 -6.29 10.05
N ALA A 76 0.28 -5.02 9.81
CA ALA A 76 -1.07 -4.54 9.51
C ALA A 76 -1.65 -5.22 8.26
N LYS A 77 -0.84 -5.35 7.19
CA LYS A 77 -1.26 -6.07 5.99
C LYS A 77 -1.50 -7.55 6.24
N ALA A 78 -0.67 -8.22 7.05
CA ALA A 78 -0.86 -9.63 7.38
C ALA A 78 -2.14 -9.85 8.20
N LEU A 79 -2.45 -8.95 9.14
CA LEU A 79 -3.70 -8.97 9.90
C LEU A 79 -4.92 -8.80 8.98
N ILE A 80 -4.93 -7.78 8.13
CA ILE A 80 -6.03 -7.57 7.18
C ILE A 80 -6.16 -8.73 6.18
N ALA A 81 -5.05 -9.27 5.68
CA ALA A 81 -5.09 -10.42 4.78
C ALA A 81 -5.66 -11.69 5.44
N ARG A 82 -5.41 -11.87 6.74
CA ARG A 82 -5.89 -13.04 7.50
C ARG A 82 -7.35 -12.90 7.94
N PHE A 83 -7.75 -11.73 8.40
CA PHE A 83 -9.06 -11.53 9.03
C PHE A 83 -10.07 -10.79 8.13
N GLY A 84 -9.61 -10.08 7.10
CA GLY A 84 -10.45 -9.47 6.06
C GLY A 84 -10.64 -7.96 6.21
N SER A 85 -10.94 -7.46 7.41
CA SER A 85 -11.17 -6.03 7.67
C SER A 85 -10.65 -5.61 9.04
N LEU A 86 -10.59 -4.29 9.30
CA LEU A 86 -10.24 -3.77 10.63
C LEU A 86 -11.21 -4.27 11.72
N ALA A 87 -12.51 -4.33 11.42
CA ALA A 87 -13.51 -4.84 12.34
C ALA A 87 -13.27 -6.31 12.71
N GLU A 88 -12.95 -7.15 11.71
CA GLU A 88 -12.64 -8.56 11.93
C GLU A 88 -11.34 -8.75 12.73
N VAL A 89 -10.33 -7.90 12.52
CA VAL A 89 -9.10 -7.91 13.33
C VAL A 89 -9.41 -7.60 14.80
N LEU A 90 -10.22 -6.57 15.07
CA LEU A 90 -10.59 -6.19 16.45
C LEU A 90 -11.52 -7.24 17.09
N GLY A 91 -12.36 -7.89 16.29
CA GLY A 91 -13.25 -8.97 16.70
C GLY A 91 -12.54 -10.30 16.98
N ALA A 92 -11.40 -10.56 16.34
CA ALA A 92 -10.70 -11.84 16.43
C ALA A 92 -10.34 -12.24 17.88
N PRO A 93 -10.35 -13.55 18.21
CA PRO A 93 -9.77 -14.07 19.44
C PRO A 93 -8.29 -13.73 19.55
N ALA A 94 -7.83 -13.37 20.76
CA ALA A 94 -6.43 -13.03 21.02
C ALA A 94 -5.45 -14.13 20.56
N SER A 95 -5.80 -15.40 20.79
CA SER A 95 -5.01 -16.54 20.34
C SER A 95 -4.78 -16.59 18.83
N LEU A 96 -5.76 -16.18 18.02
CA LEU A 96 -5.61 -16.13 16.55
C LEU A 96 -4.78 -14.92 16.10
N LEU A 97 -4.85 -13.80 16.84
CA LEU A 97 -4.02 -12.63 16.58
C LEU A 97 -2.54 -12.95 16.79
N GLU A 98 -2.21 -13.69 17.86
CA GLU A 98 -0.84 -14.10 18.22
C GLU A 98 -0.18 -15.03 17.19
N GLU A 99 -0.97 -15.69 16.33
CA GLU A 99 -0.41 -16.47 15.22
C GLU A 99 0.18 -15.59 14.11
N VAL A 100 -0.11 -14.28 14.08
CA VAL A 100 0.49 -13.35 13.13
C VAL A 100 1.86 -12.92 13.61
N LYS A 101 2.90 -13.18 12.80
CA LYS A 101 4.28 -12.79 13.11
C LYS A 101 4.37 -11.30 13.46
N GLY A 102 4.91 -11.01 14.64
CA GLY A 102 5.05 -9.65 15.16
C GLY A 102 3.94 -9.24 16.14
N ILE A 103 2.91 -10.06 16.31
CA ILE A 103 1.88 -9.89 17.35
C ILE A 103 2.20 -10.81 18.52
N GLY A 104 2.70 -10.23 19.61
CA GLY A 104 2.85 -10.93 20.88
C GLY A 104 1.62 -10.81 21.78
N PRO A 105 1.59 -11.52 22.92
CA PRO A 105 0.44 -11.53 23.84
C PRO A 105 0.03 -10.13 24.33
N ALA A 106 1.00 -9.25 24.57
CA ALA A 106 0.74 -7.86 24.98
C ALA A 106 0.00 -7.07 23.89
N VAL A 107 0.48 -7.15 22.64
CA VAL A 107 -0.15 -6.46 21.51
C VAL A 107 -1.55 -7.02 21.23
N ALA A 108 -1.72 -8.34 21.30
CA ALA A 108 -3.04 -8.97 21.16
C ALA A 108 -4.00 -8.47 22.25
N THR A 109 -3.55 -8.40 23.50
CA THR A 109 -4.34 -7.87 24.62
C THR A 109 -4.72 -6.40 24.39
N ASP A 110 -3.77 -5.55 23.98
CA ASP A 110 -4.03 -4.14 23.72
C ASP A 110 -5.04 -3.93 22.58
N LEU A 111 -4.98 -4.75 21.53
CA LEU A 111 -6.00 -4.75 20.47
C LEU A 111 -7.39 -5.11 21.02
N LYS A 112 -7.47 -6.07 21.96
CA LYS A 112 -8.74 -6.40 22.63
C LYS A 112 -9.23 -5.28 23.54
N VAL A 113 -8.33 -4.59 24.23
CA VAL A 113 -8.69 -3.40 25.05
C VAL A 113 -9.27 -2.31 24.16
N VAL A 114 -8.62 -1.99 23.04
CA VAL A 114 -9.14 -1.02 22.07
C VAL A 114 -10.53 -1.42 21.57
N ALA A 115 -10.70 -2.69 21.19
CA ALA A 115 -11.98 -3.22 20.73
C ALA A 115 -13.10 -3.12 21.78
N ALA A 116 -12.77 -3.26 23.07
CA ALA A 116 -13.74 -3.15 24.16
C ALA A 116 -14.17 -1.70 24.48
N THR A 117 -13.44 -0.71 23.96
CA THR A 117 -13.69 0.72 24.20
C THR A 117 -14.30 1.46 23.00
N ALA A 118 -14.41 0.79 21.86
CA ALA A 118 -14.97 1.31 20.62
C ALA A 118 -16.50 1.08 20.56
#